data_AF-A0A1H0WND8-F1
#
_entry.id   AF-A0A1H0WND8-F1
#
_cell.length_a   1.000
_cell.length_b   1.000
_cell.length_c   1.000
_cell.angle_alpha   90.00
_cell.angle_beta   90.00
_cell.angle_gamma   90.00
#
_symmetry.space_group_name_H-M   'P 1'
#
loop_
_entity.id
_entity.type
_entity.pdbx_description
1 polymer ?
#
loop_
_entity_poly.entity_id
_entity_poly.type
_entity_poly.pdbx_seq_one_letter_code
_entity_poly.pdbx_strand_id
1 'polypeptide(L)'
;MKSLRRVLPSWGQLPMIGSNWSVVILGAFITASLALVVEDFFPRDSDDGRVVPWRWGIFLTAVLLLLVVLGLRAIAQDQRGTLFYVQLLDESMPNRHEQPLATARDRRMSMRSLTRWVDLKSRFHGGVIDCVEPCRELGQALEEAINTDRDDTGYSVAPNMFWPIALAVGFSLPHPDSLRMLELQPQNQGTPPKSTPFERKTRRNGGSSSRVEIEYPLDTDPVSLVKADSSVADQQASLVGAWLAFTKQAENFSAKEFARFGVGTVHTLTCRGNLPGRNGYQPNFGRGELERMGPEIAEKLAMIKAGAGERELVVVAMVPKSVALALGWHLSQEAPAFFRGTHLMNFDQAERRYVPMRVRESQPTTPPQPVPEATSVTVNGNGHGNEADGAGDDTADA
;
A
#
# COMPACT_ATOMS: atom_id res chain seq x y z
N MET A 1 7.05 3.04 -50.53
CA MET A 1 6.11 3.96 -49.82
C MET A 1 5.79 3.41 -48.44
N LYS A 2 6.62 3.71 -47.44
CA LYS A 2 6.43 3.37 -46.02
C LYS A 2 6.67 4.62 -45.19
N SER A 3 5.89 4.77 -44.12
CA SER A 3 6.24 5.53 -42.91
C SER A 3 6.15 7.06 -42.94
N LEU A 4 4.93 7.61 -42.91
CA LEU A 4 4.66 8.98 -42.45
C LEU A 4 3.56 9.06 -41.38
N ARG A 5 3.13 7.92 -40.80
CA ARG A 5 2.09 7.85 -39.76
C ARG A 5 2.63 7.67 -38.32
N ARG A 6 3.92 7.89 -38.08
CA ARG A 6 4.54 7.73 -36.74
C ARG A 6 4.91 9.03 -36.02
N VAL A 7 4.44 10.18 -36.49
CA VAL A 7 4.78 11.50 -35.90
C VAL A 7 3.54 12.31 -35.51
N LEU A 8 2.47 11.64 -35.10
CA LEU A 8 1.36 12.33 -34.43
C LEU A 8 1.42 12.00 -32.93
N PRO A 9 1.82 12.95 -32.08
CA PRO A 9 1.81 12.75 -30.64
C PRO A 9 0.39 12.45 -30.17
N SER A 10 0.27 11.56 -29.18
CA SER A 10 -1.02 11.21 -28.58
C SER A 10 -1.66 12.48 -28.01
N TRP A 11 -3.00 12.57 -28.08
CA TRP A 11 -3.75 13.78 -27.68
C TRP A 11 -3.51 14.23 -26.22
N GLY A 12 -2.93 13.38 -25.38
CA GLY A 12 -2.49 13.72 -24.01
C GLY A 12 -1.18 14.51 -23.93
N GLN A 13 -0.34 14.52 -24.98
CA GLN A 13 0.97 15.22 -25.02
C GLN A 13 0.89 16.64 -25.60
N LEU A 14 -0.18 16.97 -26.33
CA LEU A 14 -0.44 18.30 -26.90
C LEU A 14 -0.38 19.46 -25.88
N PRO A 15 -0.94 19.36 -24.65
CA PRO A 15 -0.85 20.46 -23.69
C PRO A 15 0.58 20.72 -23.19
N MET A 16 1.43 19.67 -23.11
CA MET A 16 2.82 19.82 -22.66
C MET A 16 3.74 20.42 -23.73
N ILE A 17 3.54 20.01 -25.00
CA ILE A 17 4.24 20.64 -26.12
C ILE A 17 3.80 22.10 -26.24
N GLY A 18 2.49 22.38 -26.16
CA GLY A 18 1.98 23.75 -26.17
C GLY A 18 2.59 24.64 -25.06
N SER A 19 2.67 24.13 -23.83
CA SER A 19 3.23 24.87 -22.69
C SER A 19 4.70 25.27 -22.89
N ASN A 20 5.55 24.37 -23.39
CA ASN A 20 6.96 24.69 -23.64
C ASN A 20 7.13 25.78 -24.70
N TRP A 21 6.34 25.72 -25.77
CA TRP A 21 6.35 26.76 -26.81
C TRP A 21 5.83 28.09 -26.27
N SER A 22 4.77 28.07 -25.45
CA SER A 22 4.23 29.28 -24.81
C SER A 22 5.24 29.96 -23.90
N VAL A 23 6.02 29.21 -23.12
CA VAL A 23 7.07 29.78 -22.25
C VAL A 23 8.15 30.47 -23.08
N VAL A 24 8.62 29.85 -24.16
CA VAL A 24 9.64 30.44 -25.05
C VAL A 24 9.13 31.70 -25.74
N ILE A 25 7.90 31.66 -26.26
CA ILE A 25 7.28 32.81 -26.94
C ILE A 25 7.07 33.96 -25.94
N LEU A 26 6.54 33.68 -24.75
CA LEU A 26 6.36 34.72 -23.73
C LEU A 26 7.68 35.30 -23.24
N GLY A 27 8.71 34.46 -23.07
CA GLY A 27 10.05 34.92 -22.73
C GLY A 27 10.55 35.96 -23.73
N ALA A 28 10.44 35.66 -25.04
CA ALA A 28 10.82 36.60 -26.10
C ALA A 28 10.00 37.91 -26.07
N PHE A 29 8.68 37.81 -25.85
CA PHE A 29 7.81 39.00 -25.73
C PHE A 29 8.15 39.86 -24.51
N ILE A 30 8.47 39.24 -23.37
CA ILE A 30 8.89 39.95 -22.15
C ILE A 30 10.22 40.64 -22.40
N THR A 31 11.20 39.96 -23.00
CA THR A 31 12.51 40.56 -23.33
C THR A 31 12.37 41.75 -24.28
N ALA A 32 11.54 41.64 -25.31
CA ALA A 32 11.28 42.74 -26.25
C ALA A 32 10.54 43.91 -25.58
N SER A 33 9.56 43.62 -24.71
CA SER A 33 8.80 44.64 -23.98
C SER A 33 9.66 45.34 -22.92
N LEU A 34 10.57 44.60 -22.28
CA LEU A 34 11.51 45.14 -21.31
C LEU A 34 12.45 46.16 -21.96
N ALA A 35 12.92 45.90 -23.19
CA ALA A 35 13.74 46.87 -23.93
C ALA A 35 13.00 48.21 -24.14
N LEU A 36 11.70 48.17 -24.43
CA LEU A 36 10.86 49.37 -24.58
C LEU A 36 10.62 50.09 -23.26
N VAL A 37 10.50 49.36 -22.15
CA VAL A 37 10.37 49.95 -20.80
C VAL A 37 11.68 50.55 -20.33
N VAL A 38 12.82 49.91 -20.60
CA VAL A 38 14.16 50.42 -20.27
C VAL A 38 14.46 51.69 -21.07
N GLU A 39 14.02 51.76 -22.33
CA GLU A 39 14.13 52.96 -23.15
C GLU A 39 13.41 54.17 -22.51
N ASP A 40 12.31 53.96 -21.79
CA ASP A 40 11.60 55.01 -21.07
C ASP A 40 12.40 55.58 -19.87
N PHE A 41 13.46 54.90 -19.42
CA PHE A 41 14.37 55.38 -18.37
C PHE A 41 15.60 56.15 -18.89
N PHE A 42 15.88 56.09 -20.19
CA PHE A 42 16.97 56.86 -20.77
C PHE A 42 16.47 58.24 -21.22
N PRO A 43 17.23 59.33 -20.96
CA PRO A 43 16.83 60.66 -21.38
C PRO A 43 16.75 60.72 -22.91
N ARG A 44 15.54 60.97 -23.44
CA ARG A 44 15.31 61.30 -24.85
C ARG A 44 15.47 62.79 -25.05
N ASP A 45 16.24 63.19 -26.07
CA ASP A 45 16.36 64.59 -26.45
C ASP A 45 15.02 65.13 -26.97
N SER A 46 14.65 66.31 -26.44
CA SER A 46 13.50 67.17 -26.78
C SER A 46 12.07 66.67 -26.45
N ASP A 47 11.57 67.20 -25.32
CA ASP A 47 10.17 67.57 -25.00
C ASP A 47 9.08 66.50 -24.82
N ASP A 48 9.40 65.20 -24.84
CA ASP A 48 8.39 64.15 -24.64
C ASP A 48 8.77 63.15 -23.53
N GLY A 49 9.08 63.69 -22.34
CA GLY A 49 9.39 62.94 -21.11
C GLY A 49 8.20 62.22 -20.47
N ARG A 50 7.25 61.71 -21.27
CA ARG A 50 6.05 61.03 -20.77
C ARG A 50 6.26 59.52 -20.78
N VAL A 51 6.26 58.92 -19.60
CA VAL A 51 6.12 57.47 -19.42
C VAL A 51 4.91 57.02 -20.25
N VAL A 52 5.11 56.09 -21.20
CA VAL A 52 4.03 55.61 -22.07
C VAL A 52 3.28 54.48 -21.36
N PRO A 53 2.07 54.70 -20.80
CA PRO A 53 1.44 53.74 -19.87
C PRO A 53 1.11 52.39 -20.52
N TRP A 54 0.87 52.39 -21.84
CA TRP A 54 0.61 51.19 -22.62
C TRP A 54 1.81 50.23 -22.70
N ARG A 55 3.06 50.74 -22.73
CA ARG A 55 4.28 49.90 -22.75
C ARG A 55 4.39 49.06 -21.48
N TRP A 56 4.13 49.68 -20.34
CA TRP A 56 4.04 49.02 -19.03
C TRP A 56 2.87 48.04 -18.96
N GLY A 57 1.71 48.40 -19.55
CA GLY A 57 0.56 47.52 -19.64
C GLY A 57 0.85 46.21 -20.38
N ILE A 58 1.54 46.27 -21.53
CA ILE A 58 1.96 45.08 -22.28
C ILE A 58 2.93 44.22 -21.45
N PHE A 59 3.96 44.85 -20.86
CA PHE A 59 4.95 44.14 -20.06
C PHE A 59 4.32 43.41 -18.87
N LEU A 60 3.50 44.10 -18.08
CA LEU A 60 2.81 43.51 -16.93
C LEU A 60 1.87 42.38 -17.35
N THR A 61 1.13 42.54 -18.46
CA THR A 61 0.25 41.49 -18.99
C THR A 61 1.03 40.26 -19.42
N ALA A 62 2.17 40.45 -20.11
CA ALA A 62 3.03 39.34 -20.53
C ALA A 62 3.64 38.59 -19.33
N VAL A 63 4.10 39.31 -18.31
CA VAL A 63 4.61 38.71 -17.06
C VAL A 63 3.50 37.95 -16.33
N LEU A 64 2.31 38.53 -16.19
CA LEU A 64 1.17 37.86 -15.55
C LEU A 64 0.80 36.57 -16.30
N LEU A 65 0.77 36.61 -17.63
CA LEU A 65 0.43 35.45 -18.44
C LEU A 65 1.52 34.37 -18.36
N LEU A 66 2.80 34.74 -18.20
CA LEU A 66 3.88 33.78 -17.93
C LEU A 66 3.67 33.10 -16.58
N LEU A 67 3.36 33.86 -15.53
CA LEU A 67 3.10 33.32 -14.19
C LEU A 67 1.89 32.36 -14.21
N VAL A 68 0.84 32.70 -14.96
CA VAL A 68 -0.32 31.80 -15.14
C VAL A 68 0.09 30.51 -15.86
N VAL A 69 0.86 30.59 -16.94
CA VAL A 69 1.34 29.39 -17.67
C VAL A 69 2.24 28.53 -16.79
N LEU A 70 3.14 29.14 -16.02
CA LEU A 70 4.01 28.42 -15.07
C LEU A 70 3.20 27.79 -13.93
N GLY A 71 2.21 28.50 -13.38
CA GLY A 71 1.32 27.97 -12.34
C GLY A 71 0.48 26.80 -12.85
N LEU A 72 -0.12 26.92 -14.04
CA LEU A 72 -0.86 25.84 -14.69
C LEU A 72 0.04 24.64 -14.99
N ARG A 73 1.29 24.88 -15.40
CA ARG A 73 2.29 23.84 -15.62
C ARG A 73 2.65 23.13 -14.32
N ALA A 74 2.93 23.86 -13.25
CA ALA A 74 3.23 23.29 -11.95
C ALA A 74 2.06 22.41 -11.46
N ILE A 75 0.82 22.92 -11.53
CA ILE A 75 -0.39 22.16 -11.17
C ILE A 75 -0.57 20.92 -12.06
N ALA A 76 -0.27 21.00 -13.36
CA ALA A 76 -0.40 19.88 -14.29
C ALA A 76 0.72 18.83 -14.13
N GLN A 77 1.93 19.24 -13.76
CA GLN A 77 3.07 18.35 -13.49
C GLN A 77 2.84 17.58 -12.19
N ASP A 78 2.36 18.26 -11.15
CA ASP A 78 2.13 17.67 -9.84
C ASP A 78 1.03 16.57 -9.87
N GLN A 79 0.13 16.61 -10.86
CA GLN A 79 -0.97 15.64 -11.01
C GLN A 79 -0.65 14.45 -11.94
N ARG A 80 0.46 14.46 -12.69
CA ARG A 80 0.66 13.51 -13.81
C ARG A 80 2.00 12.78 -13.83
N GLY A 81 2.55 12.42 -12.67
CA GLY A 81 3.74 11.57 -12.56
C GLY A 81 3.64 10.19 -13.23
N THR A 82 4.64 9.35 -12.99
CA THR A 82 4.69 7.96 -13.49
C THR A 82 3.83 7.03 -12.66
N LEU A 83 3.01 6.20 -13.31
CA LEU A 83 2.27 5.12 -12.64
C LEU A 83 2.99 3.79 -12.79
N PHE A 84 3.44 3.24 -11.66
CA PHE A 84 3.95 1.89 -11.54
C PHE A 84 2.81 0.94 -11.22
N TYR A 85 2.40 0.14 -12.20
CA TYR A 85 1.45 -0.94 -11.97
C TYR A 85 2.20 -2.23 -11.67
N VAL A 86 2.07 -2.72 -10.44
CA VAL A 86 2.89 -3.83 -9.95
C VAL A 86 2.00 -5.02 -9.69
N GLN A 87 2.23 -6.10 -10.42
CA GLN A 87 1.38 -7.29 -10.40
C GLN A 87 2.20 -8.54 -10.07
N LEU A 88 1.75 -9.25 -9.03
CA LEU A 88 2.21 -10.61 -8.73
C LEU A 88 0.98 -11.45 -8.38
N LEU A 89 0.55 -12.27 -9.32
CA LEU A 89 -0.64 -13.11 -9.21
C LEU A 89 -0.29 -14.58 -9.45
N ASP A 90 -1.16 -15.44 -8.94
CA ASP A 90 -1.13 -16.84 -9.29
C ASP A 90 -1.47 -17.02 -10.79
N GLU A 91 -0.83 -17.99 -11.46
CA GLU A 91 -1.07 -18.28 -12.89
C GLU A 91 -2.53 -18.57 -13.21
N SER A 92 -3.29 -19.13 -12.26
CA SER A 92 -4.71 -19.42 -12.43
C SER A 92 -5.63 -18.21 -12.26
N MET A 93 -5.10 -17.04 -11.84
CA MET A 93 -5.92 -15.88 -11.51
C MET A 93 -6.12 -14.92 -12.70
N PRO A 94 -7.37 -14.51 -12.99
CA PRO A 94 -7.63 -13.50 -14.01
C PRO A 94 -7.20 -12.10 -13.53
N ASN A 95 -6.64 -11.30 -14.43
CA ASN A 95 -6.36 -9.90 -14.15
C ASN A 95 -7.66 -9.07 -14.14
N ARG A 96 -8.20 -8.79 -12.95
CA ARG A 96 -9.47 -8.06 -12.79
C ARG A 96 -9.34 -6.53 -12.90
N HIS A 97 -8.13 -6.00 -13.12
CA HIS A 97 -7.87 -4.55 -13.11
C HIS A 97 -7.62 -3.94 -14.50
N GLU A 98 -7.82 -4.68 -15.60
CA GLU A 98 -7.52 -4.21 -16.95
C GLU A 98 -8.24 -2.90 -17.33
N GLN A 99 -9.55 -2.78 -17.07
CA GLN A 99 -10.32 -1.57 -17.37
C GLN A 99 -9.96 -0.37 -16.46
N PRO A 100 -9.90 -0.52 -15.11
CA PRO A 100 -9.40 0.52 -14.23
C PRO A 100 -8.00 1.00 -14.61
N LEU A 101 -7.13 0.09 -15.05
CA LEU A 101 -5.76 0.39 -15.45
C LEU A 101 -5.71 1.20 -16.75
N ALA A 102 -6.49 0.83 -17.77
CA ALA A 102 -6.58 1.60 -19.02
C ALA A 102 -7.00 3.05 -18.76
N THR A 103 -7.99 3.24 -17.89
CA THR A 103 -8.47 4.59 -17.57
C THR A 103 -7.46 5.36 -16.69
N ALA A 104 -6.55 4.66 -15.98
CA ALA A 104 -5.52 5.28 -15.13
C ALA A 104 -4.32 5.71 -15.98
N ARG A 105 -3.99 4.92 -16.99
CA ARG A 105 -3.00 5.23 -18.02
C ARG A 105 -3.31 6.55 -18.73
N ASP A 106 -4.57 6.80 -19.07
CA ASP A 106 -4.98 8.00 -19.81
C ASP A 106 -4.78 9.33 -19.04
N ARG A 107 -4.55 9.26 -17.72
CA ARG A 107 -4.38 10.45 -16.86
C ARG A 107 -2.94 10.69 -16.40
N ARG A 108 -2.01 9.78 -16.70
CA ARG A 108 -0.61 9.84 -16.25
C ARG A 108 0.32 10.09 -17.44
N MET A 109 1.46 10.73 -17.21
CA MET A 109 2.41 11.00 -18.30
C MET A 109 3.08 9.73 -18.81
N SER A 110 3.32 8.78 -17.91
CA SER A 110 3.92 7.49 -18.24
C SER A 110 3.33 6.38 -17.37
N MET A 111 3.34 5.15 -17.88
CA MET A 111 2.94 3.96 -17.15
C MET A 111 3.98 2.87 -17.38
N ARG A 112 4.50 2.31 -16.29
CA ARG A 112 5.40 1.16 -16.29
C ARG A 112 4.71 0.01 -15.58
N SER A 113 4.57 -1.12 -16.25
CA SER A 113 3.96 -2.32 -15.68
C SER A 113 5.03 -3.36 -15.35
N LEU A 114 5.09 -3.76 -14.08
CA LEU A 114 5.90 -4.87 -13.62
C LEU A 114 4.96 -6.03 -13.34
N THR A 115 5.08 -7.11 -14.11
CA THR A 115 4.15 -8.25 -14.00
C THR A 115 4.95 -9.53 -13.84
N ARG A 116 4.62 -10.27 -12.79
CA ARG A 116 5.16 -11.60 -12.53
C ARG A 116 3.99 -12.55 -12.27
N TRP A 117 3.98 -13.67 -12.98
CA TRP A 117 3.07 -14.77 -12.71
C TRP A 117 3.83 -15.83 -11.91
N VAL A 118 3.17 -16.42 -10.93
CA VAL A 118 3.77 -17.41 -10.04
C VAL A 118 2.81 -18.57 -9.88
N ASP A 119 3.28 -19.81 -10.04
CA ASP A 119 2.49 -20.98 -9.64
C ASP A 119 2.63 -21.18 -8.12
N LEU A 120 1.62 -20.76 -7.36
CA LEU A 120 1.62 -20.91 -5.89
C LEU A 120 1.56 -22.37 -5.44
N LYS A 121 0.98 -23.27 -6.26
CA LYS A 121 0.88 -24.69 -5.92
C LYS A 121 2.24 -25.36 -5.97
N SER A 122 3.01 -25.07 -7.02
CA SER A 122 4.39 -25.56 -7.13
C SER A 122 5.30 -25.09 -6.00
N ARG A 123 4.94 -23.96 -5.35
CA ARG A 123 5.71 -23.34 -4.26
C ARG A 123 5.20 -23.71 -2.87
N PHE A 124 4.17 -24.55 -2.77
CA PHE A 124 3.65 -25.03 -1.51
C PHE A 124 4.45 -26.22 -1.00
N HIS A 125 5.25 -26.01 0.05
CA HIS A 125 6.10 -27.05 0.65
C HIS A 125 5.98 -27.02 2.17
N GLY A 126 5.86 -28.19 2.79
CA GLY A 126 5.85 -28.30 4.26
C GLY A 126 4.70 -27.53 4.94
N GLY A 127 3.61 -27.25 4.24
CA GLY A 127 2.48 -26.47 4.78
C GLY A 127 2.63 -24.94 4.62
N VAL A 128 3.66 -24.46 3.94
CA VAL A 128 3.95 -23.03 3.72
C VAL A 128 4.07 -22.74 2.22
N ILE A 129 3.51 -21.61 1.77
CA ILE A 129 3.71 -21.11 0.40
C ILE A 129 4.98 -20.25 0.38
N ASP A 130 6.03 -20.68 -0.33
CA ASP A 130 7.28 -19.90 -0.42
C ASP A 130 7.31 -18.97 -1.65
N CYS A 131 7.13 -17.68 -1.38
CA CYS A 131 7.17 -16.58 -2.34
C CYS A 131 8.36 -15.65 -2.14
N VAL A 132 9.40 -16.04 -1.39
CA VAL A 132 10.53 -15.15 -1.05
C VAL A 132 11.25 -14.65 -2.31
N GLU A 133 11.65 -15.56 -3.19
CA GLU A 133 12.38 -15.22 -4.41
C GLU A 133 11.55 -14.32 -5.36
N PRO A 134 10.29 -14.66 -5.72
CA PRO A 134 9.44 -13.77 -6.52
C PRO A 134 9.25 -12.38 -5.92
N CYS A 135 9.11 -12.28 -4.60
CA CYS A 135 9.00 -10.99 -3.92
C CYS A 135 10.30 -10.18 -4.03
N ARG A 136 11.46 -10.82 -3.86
CA ARG A 136 12.78 -10.19 -3.98
C ARG A 136 13.03 -9.69 -5.41
N GLU A 137 12.76 -10.51 -6.42
CA GLU A 137 12.89 -10.14 -7.83
C GLU A 137 12.00 -8.93 -8.18
N LEU A 138 10.73 -8.98 -7.76
CA LEU A 138 9.78 -7.91 -8.02
C LEU A 138 10.15 -6.61 -7.29
N GLY A 139 10.59 -6.72 -6.04
CA GLY A 139 11.07 -5.59 -5.25
C GLY A 139 12.26 -4.90 -5.91
N GLN A 140 13.27 -5.68 -6.32
CA GLN A 140 14.46 -5.18 -7.02
C GLN A 140 14.10 -4.52 -8.36
N ALA A 141 13.24 -5.14 -9.16
CA ALA A 141 12.79 -4.57 -10.42
C ALA A 141 12.00 -3.27 -10.23
N LEU A 142 11.20 -3.16 -9.16
CA LEU A 142 10.46 -1.96 -8.82
C LEU A 142 11.38 -0.83 -8.33
N GLU A 143 12.34 -1.16 -7.47
CA GLU A 143 13.37 -0.23 -7.01
C GLU A 143 14.18 0.33 -8.18
N GLU A 144 14.68 -0.52 -9.07
CA GLU A 144 15.40 -0.10 -10.28
C GLU A 144 14.51 0.76 -11.19
N ALA A 145 13.24 0.40 -11.34
CA ALA A 145 12.33 1.16 -12.19
C ALA A 145 11.97 2.54 -11.61
N ILE A 146 11.93 2.68 -10.28
CA ILE A 146 11.74 3.95 -9.57
C ILE A 146 13.01 4.81 -9.68
N ASN A 147 14.18 4.24 -9.39
CA ASN A 147 15.47 4.94 -9.42
C ASN A 147 15.88 5.40 -10.83
N THR A 148 15.31 4.80 -11.88
CA THR A 148 15.52 5.19 -13.28
C THR A 148 14.38 6.07 -13.83
N ASP A 149 13.43 6.47 -12.98
CA ASP A 149 12.39 7.41 -13.37
C ASP A 149 12.86 8.85 -13.22
N ARG A 150 12.05 9.81 -13.68
CA ARG A 150 12.42 11.21 -13.60
C ARG A 150 12.00 11.78 -12.24
N ASP A 151 12.97 12.32 -11.51
CA ASP A 151 12.77 12.92 -10.19
C ASP A 151 11.80 14.12 -10.20
N ASP A 152 11.56 14.74 -11.36
CA ASP A 152 10.81 16.00 -11.49
C ASP A 152 9.28 15.87 -11.49
N THR A 153 8.73 14.64 -11.50
CA THR A 153 7.28 14.43 -11.73
C THR A 153 6.57 13.58 -10.68
N GLY A 154 7.31 13.03 -9.72
CA GLY A 154 6.78 12.09 -8.72
C GLY A 154 6.27 10.78 -9.34
N TYR A 155 5.98 9.79 -8.49
CA TYR A 155 5.46 8.51 -8.95
C TYR A 155 4.35 7.97 -8.05
N SER A 156 3.49 7.14 -8.62
CA SER A 156 2.45 6.41 -7.89
C SER A 156 2.57 4.90 -8.11
N VAL A 157 2.39 4.11 -7.06
CA VAL A 157 2.38 2.64 -7.13
C VAL A 157 0.97 2.10 -7.00
N ALA A 158 0.53 1.28 -7.96
CA ALA A 158 -0.74 0.58 -7.96
C ALA A 158 -0.51 -0.94 -7.79
N PRO A 159 -0.67 -1.50 -6.58
CA PRO A 159 -0.44 -2.91 -6.34
C PRO A 159 -1.62 -3.78 -6.78
N ASN A 160 -1.33 -4.82 -7.56
CA ASN A 160 -2.22 -5.93 -7.85
C ASN A 160 -1.57 -7.27 -7.48
N MET A 161 -1.55 -7.57 -6.18
CA MET A 161 -0.94 -8.77 -5.62
C MET A 161 -1.64 -9.19 -4.34
N PHE A 162 -1.27 -10.34 -3.77
CA PHE A 162 -1.74 -10.78 -2.45
C PHE A 162 -1.21 -9.85 -1.35
N TRP A 163 -1.97 -9.70 -0.27
CA TRP A 163 -1.60 -8.79 0.82
C TRP A 163 -0.22 -9.08 1.44
N PRO A 164 0.24 -10.34 1.65
CA PRO A 164 1.57 -10.59 2.21
C PRO A 164 2.68 -10.12 1.26
N ILE A 165 2.45 -10.26 -0.05
CA ILE A 165 3.38 -9.82 -1.09
C ILE A 165 3.40 -8.29 -1.16
N ALA A 166 2.24 -7.63 -1.11
CA ALA A 166 2.14 -6.17 -1.08
C ALA A 166 2.92 -5.60 0.12
N LEU A 167 2.76 -6.21 1.29
CA LEU A 167 3.53 -5.88 2.48
C LEU A 167 5.04 -6.02 2.27
N ALA A 168 5.49 -7.15 1.73
CA ALA A 168 6.92 -7.41 1.53
C ALA A 168 7.57 -6.49 0.48
N VAL A 169 6.85 -6.24 -0.61
CA VAL A 169 7.28 -5.29 -1.65
C VAL A 169 7.34 -3.89 -1.08
N GLY A 170 6.31 -3.45 -0.36
CA GLY A 170 6.28 -2.15 0.32
C GLY A 170 7.44 -1.97 1.29
N PHE A 171 7.78 -3.01 2.03
CA PHE A 171 8.92 -3.01 2.96
C PHE A 171 10.29 -2.88 2.27
N SER A 172 10.37 -3.25 1.00
CA SER A 172 11.61 -3.18 0.21
C SER A 172 11.68 -1.95 -0.69
N LEU A 173 10.67 -1.08 -0.65
CA LEU A 173 10.67 0.15 -1.44
C LEU A 173 11.71 1.14 -0.92
N PRO A 174 12.31 1.96 -1.81
CA PRO A 174 13.12 3.09 -1.38
C PRO A 174 12.29 4.05 -0.51
N HIS A 175 12.97 4.86 0.29
CA HIS A 175 12.37 5.87 1.18
C HIS A 175 12.41 7.26 0.53
N PRO A 176 11.51 7.58 -0.42
CA PRO A 176 11.41 8.95 -0.93
C PRO A 176 10.86 9.89 0.14
N ASP A 177 11.03 11.19 -0.07
CA ASP A 177 10.37 12.24 0.73
C ASP A 177 8.83 12.13 0.68
N SER A 178 8.28 11.55 -0.39
CA SER A 178 6.86 11.21 -0.47
C SER A 178 6.57 9.94 -1.28
N LEU A 179 5.64 9.10 -0.79
CA LEU A 179 5.21 7.88 -1.47
C LEU A 179 3.74 8.00 -1.87
N ARG A 180 3.45 8.00 -3.17
CA ARG A 180 2.06 8.00 -3.67
C ARG A 180 1.63 6.58 -4.05
N MET A 181 0.42 6.20 -3.68
CA MET A 181 -0.18 4.91 -3.98
C MET A 181 -1.54 5.10 -4.62
N LEU A 182 -1.92 4.18 -5.50
CA LEU A 182 -3.20 4.20 -6.16
C LEU A 182 -3.92 2.88 -5.90
N GLU A 183 -5.03 2.95 -5.15
CA GLU A 183 -5.91 1.79 -5.01
C GLU A 183 -6.82 1.69 -6.24
N LEU A 184 -6.68 0.59 -6.97
CA LEU A 184 -7.56 0.25 -8.08
C LEU A 184 -8.67 -0.65 -7.55
N GLN A 185 -9.90 -0.13 -7.42
CA GLN A 185 -11.02 -0.99 -7.05
C GLN A 185 -11.35 -1.97 -8.19
N PRO A 186 -11.52 -3.28 -7.89
CA PRO A 186 -12.00 -4.23 -8.89
C PRO A 186 -13.42 -3.85 -9.31
N GLN A 187 -13.73 -3.97 -10.60
CA GLN A 187 -15.07 -3.74 -11.07
C GLN A 187 -15.99 -4.83 -10.50
N ASN A 188 -16.95 -4.45 -9.65
CA ASN A 188 -18.02 -5.35 -9.27
C ASN A 188 -18.78 -5.72 -10.56
N GLN A 189 -18.75 -7.00 -10.96
CA GLN A 189 -19.62 -7.53 -12.02
C GLN A 189 -21.08 -7.62 -11.54
N GLY A 190 -21.61 -6.54 -10.96
CA GLY A 190 -23.00 -6.43 -10.57
C GLY A 190 -23.77 -5.70 -11.66
N THR A 191 -24.48 -6.46 -12.50
CA THR A 191 -25.54 -6.07 -13.44
C THR A 191 -25.34 -4.79 -14.26
N PRO A 192 -25.41 -4.85 -15.61
CA PRO A 192 -25.48 -3.61 -16.40
C PRO A 192 -26.66 -2.78 -15.88
N PRO A 193 -26.52 -1.45 -15.73
CA PRO A 193 -27.64 -0.62 -15.37
C PRO A 193 -28.74 -0.90 -16.39
N LYS A 194 -29.92 -1.35 -15.93
CA LYS A 194 -31.12 -1.40 -16.75
C LYS A 194 -31.36 0.02 -17.25
N SER A 195 -30.87 0.31 -18.44
CA SER A 195 -31.11 1.56 -19.13
C SER A 195 -32.55 1.49 -19.62
N THR A 196 -33.46 2.07 -18.83
CA THR A 196 -34.76 2.46 -19.35
C THR A 196 -34.53 3.56 -20.39
N PRO A 197 -35.14 3.51 -21.60
CA PRO A 197 -34.79 4.42 -22.70
C PRO A 197 -35.26 5.88 -22.53
N PHE A 198 -35.85 6.24 -21.40
CA PHE A 198 -36.55 7.51 -21.23
C PHE A 198 -36.20 8.19 -19.91
N GLU A 199 -34.94 8.58 -19.73
CA GLU A 199 -34.62 9.67 -18.81
C GLU A 199 -33.35 10.41 -19.25
N ARG A 200 -33.48 11.09 -20.39
CA ARG A 200 -32.49 12.05 -20.89
C ARG A 200 -32.65 13.37 -20.14
N LYS A 201 -32.30 13.39 -18.84
CA LYS A 201 -31.94 14.62 -18.13
C LYS A 201 -30.51 14.47 -17.62
N THR A 202 -29.66 15.31 -18.19
CA THR A 202 -28.27 15.64 -17.80
C THR A 202 -27.97 15.44 -16.31
N ARG A 203 -27.62 14.21 -15.92
CA ARG A 203 -26.72 13.96 -14.80
C ARG A 203 -25.33 13.74 -15.36
N ARG A 204 -24.51 14.77 -15.30
CA ARG A 204 -23.04 14.69 -15.25
C ARG A 204 -22.63 14.01 -13.94
N ASN A 205 -23.05 12.77 -13.73
CA ASN A 205 -22.42 11.88 -12.77
C ASN A 205 -21.79 10.78 -13.61
N GLY A 206 -20.54 11.02 -14.02
CA GLY A 206 -19.69 9.93 -14.48
C GLY A 206 -19.69 8.88 -13.38
N GLY A 207 -20.07 7.65 -13.73
CA GLY A 207 -19.87 6.48 -12.89
C GLY A 207 -18.39 6.35 -12.61
N SER A 208 -17.97 6.99 -11.52
CA SER A 208 -16.60 6.97 -11.04
C SER A 208 -16.37 5.57 -10.49
N SER A 209 -15.67 4.73 -11.24
CA SER A 209 -14.75 3.77 -10.60
C SER A 209 -13.93 4.59 -9.63
N SER A 210 -14.27 4.55 -8.33
CA SER A 210 -13.70 5.46 -7.34
C SER A 210 -12.25 5.04 -7.14
N ARG A 211 -11.38 5.88 -7.70
CA ARG A 211 -9.93 5.80 -7.52
C ARG A 211 -9.61 6.58 -6.28
N VAL A 212 -8.75 6.01 -5.45
CA VAL A 212 -8.20 6.73 -4.32
C VAL A 212 -6.69 6.72 -4.47
N GLU A 213 -6.16 7.87 -4.82
CA GLU A 213 -4.72 8.17 -4.75
C GLU A 213 -4.42 8.61 -3.32
N ILE A 214 -3.36 8.05 -2.74
CA ILE A 214 -2.96 8.12 -1.34
C ILE A 214 -1.54 8.65 -1.34
N GLU A 215 -1.22 9.70 -0.59
CA GLU A 215 0.13 10.27 -0.51
C GLU A 215 0.65 10.27 0.94
N TYR A 216 1.92 9.95 1.12
CA TYR A 216 2.67 9.92 2.38
C TYR A 216 3.88 10.86 2.29
N PRO A 217 4.40 11.46 3.38
CA PRO A 217 3.89 11.50 4.76
C PRO A 217 2.81 12.58 5.00
N LEU A 218 2.12 12.51 6.14
CA LEU A 218 0.96 13.35 6.48
C LEU A 218 1.35 14.64 7.24
N ASP A 219 0.65 15.74 6.91
CA ASP A 219 0.67 17.04 7.61
C ASP A 219 -0.65 17.31 8.38
N THR A 220 -1.27 16.29 9.03
CA THR A 220 -2.61 16.44 9.66
C THR A 220 -2.80 15.94 11.10
N ASP A 221 -3.77 16.57 11.78
CA ASP A 221 -4.17 16.46 13.20
C ASP A 221 -4.51 15.06 13.78
N PRO A 222 -4.42 14.88 15.13
CA PRO A 222 -4.07 13.63 15.81
C PRO A 222 -5.25 12.72 16.21
N VAL A 223 -6.34 12.65 15.44
CA VAL A 223 -7.41 11.70 15.76
C VAL A 223 -7.09 10.32 15.18
N SER A 224 -6.63 9.39 16.03
CA SER A 224 -6.33 8.01 15.63
C SER A 224 -7.55 7.30 15.07
N LEU A 225 -7.41 6.82 13.84
CA LEU A 225 -8.41 6.07 13.08
C LEU A 225 -8.41 4.58 13.46
N VAL A 226 -7.26 4.01 13.82
CA VAL A 226 -7.07 2.59 14.06
C VAL A 226 -7.22 2.27 15.55
N LYS A 227 -8.20 1.41 15.88
CA LYS A 227 -8.34 0.86 17.22
C LYS A 227 -7.86 -0.58 17.26
N ALA A 228 -7.16 -0.96 18.33
CA ALA A 228 -6.69 -2.31 18.57
C ALA A 228 -7.36 -2.85 19.84
N ASP A 229 -8.21 -3.86 19.69
CA ASP A 229 -8.89 -4.54 20.80
C ASP A 229 -8.27 -5.92 21.02
N SER A 230 -8.01 -6.29 22.27
CA SER A 230 -7.42 -7.59 22.61
C SER A 230 -8.50 -8.56 23.06
N SER A 231 -8.42 -9.80 22.58
CA SER A 231 -9.35 -10.88 22.94
C SER A 231 -8.59 -12.19 23.12
N VAL A 232 -9.15 -13.11 23.91
CA VAL A 232 -8.59 -14.44 24.12
C VAL A 232 -9.19 -15.40 23.08
N ALA A 233 -8.34 -16.04 22.29
CA ALA A 233 -8.73 -17.10 21.36
C ALA A 233 -8.64 -18.48 22.01
N ASP A 234 -7.56 -18.73 22.77
CA ASP A 234 -7.33 -19.96 23.52
C ASP A 234 -6.44 -19.67 24.75
N GLN A 235 -6.84 -20.10 25.94
CA GLN A 235 -6.08 -19.82 27.17
C GLN A 235 -4.80 -20.65 27.29
N GLN A 236 -4.70 -21.78 26.59
CA GLN A 236 -3.57 -22.71 26.69
C GLN A 236 -2.50 -22.46 25.63
N ALA A 237 -2.81 -21.62 24.65
CA ALA A 237 -1.97 -21.34 23.51
C ALA A 237 -0.99 -20.19 23.76
N SER A 238 0.24 -20.32 23.25
CA SER A 238 1.34 -19.39 23.57
C SER A 238 1.56 -18.29 22.51
N LEU A 239 1.03 -18.44 21.30
CA LEU A 239 1.28 -17.49 20.20
C LEU A 239 0.38 -16.26 20.27
N VAL A 240 0.81 -15.20 19.60
CA VAL A 240 0.07 -13.93 19.49
C VAL A 240 -0.50 -13.80 18.09
N GLY A 241 -1.76 -13.37 17.97
CA GLY A 241 -2.43 -13.12 16.72
C GLY A 241 -2.68 -11.64 16.49
N ALA A 242 -2.57 -11.19 15.25
CA ALA A 242 -3.03 -9.88 14.81
C ALA A 242 -4.02 -10.03 13.65
N TRP A 243 -5.20 -9.44 13.80
CA TRP A 243 -6.26 -9.45 12.79
C TRP A 243 -6.51 -8.05 12.26
N LEU A 244 -6.25 -7.80 10.98
CA LEU A 244 -6.52 -6.51 10.34
C LEU A 244 -7.88 -6.54 9.62
N ALA A 245 -8.94 -6.07 10.28
CA ALA A 245 -10.33 -6.21 9.84
C ALA A 245 -10.87 -4.91 9.19
N PHE A 246 -10.34 -4.55 8.02
CA PHE A 246 -10.67 -3.27 7.37
C PHE A 246 -11.58 -3.39 6.15
N THR A 247 -11.66 -4.54 5.49
CA THR A 247 -12.51 -4.73 4.30
C THR A 247 -13.69 -5.65 4.60
N LYS A 248 -14.67 -5.67 3.69
CA LYS A 248 -15.84 -6.56 3.79
C LYS A 248 -15.46 -8.05 3.92
N GLN A 249 -14.27 -8.44 3.44
CA GLN A 249 -13.80 -9.83 3.58
C GLN A 249 -13.65 -10.27 5.03
N ALA A 250 -13.47 -9.33 5.98
CA ALA A 250 -13.40 -9.61 7.40
C ALA A 250 -14.70 -10.23 7.96
N GLU A 251 -15.84 -10.10 7.28
CA GLU A 251 -17.11 -10.74 7.67
C GLU A 251 -17.01 -12.28 7.69
N ASN A 252 -16.09 -12.85 6.90
CA ASN A 252 -15.92 -14.28 6.74
C ASN A 252 -14.85 -14.88 7.65
N PHE A 253 -14.37 -14.11 8.64
CA PHE A 253 -13.31 -14.54 9.54
C PHE A 253 -13.62 -14.14 10.97
N SER A 254 -13.19 -14.95 11.93
CA SER A 254 -13.38 -14.64 13.35
C SER A 254 -12.10 -14.81 14.17
N ALA A 255 -11.98 -14.04 15.27
CA ALA A 255 -10.85 -14.16 16.19
C ALA A 255 -10.67 -15.59 16.74
N LYS A 256 -11.75 -16.39 16.86
CA LYS A 256 -11.68 -17.78 17.32
C LYS A 256 -10.94 -18.70 16.35
N GLU A 257 -10.93 -18.38 15.06
CA GLU A 257 -10.19 -19.16 14.07
C GLU A 257 -8.68 -19.12 14.28
N PHE A 258 -8.16 -18.18 15.08
CA PHE A 258 -6.75 -18.15 15.43
C PHE A 258 -6.33 -19.30 16.35
N ALA A 259 -7.26 -19.90 17.11
CA ALA A 259 -6.95 -21.05 17.97
C ALA A 259 -6.38 -22.24 17.17
N ARG A 260 -6.81 -22.42 15.92
CA ARG A 260 -6.26 -23.49 15.03
C ARG A 260 -4.78 -23.29 14.67
N PHE A 261 -4.25 -22.10 14.90
CA PHE A 261 -2.84 -21.78 14.69
C PHE A 261 -2.04 -21.75 16.01
N GLY A 262 -2.61 -22.20 17.13
CA GLY A 262 -1.91 -22.14 18.42
C GLY A 262 -1.78 -20.73 18.98
N VAL A 263 -2.69 -19.82 18.62
CA VAL A 263 -2.70 -18.44 19.12
C VAL A 263 -3.63 -18.32 20.33
N GLY A 264 -3.09 -17.76 21.41
CA GLY A 264 -3.86 -17.54 22.64
C GLY A 264 -4.46 -16.15 22.76
N THR A 265 -3.70 -15.12 22.39
CA THR A 265 -4.16 -13.72 22.44
C THR A 265 -4.26 -13.15 21.03
N VAL A 266 -5.41 -12.58 20.68
CA VAL A 266 -5.66 -11.95 19.38
C VAL A 266 -5.90 -10.47 19.55
N HIS A 267 -5.10 -9.66 18.88
CA HIS A 267 -5.29 -8.23 18.71
C HIS A 267 -6.05 -7.95 17.41
N THR A 268 -7.26 -7.42 17.52
CA THR A 268 -8.12 -7.08 16.39
C THR A 268 -8.02 -5.60 16.10
N LEU A 269 -7.48 -5.26 14.93
CA LEU A 269 -7.34 -3.89 14.45
C LEU A 269 -8.51 -3.56 13.53
N THR A 270 -9.23 -2.48 13.85
CA THR A 270 -10.41 -2.02 13.12
C THR A 270 -10.38 -0.52 12.88
N CYS A 271 -11.14 -0.07 11.89
CA CYS A 271 -11.38 1.35 11.67
C CYS A 271 -12.41 1.87 12.69
N ARG A 272 -11.99 2.78 13.56
CA ARG A 272 -12.80 3.43 14.61
C ARG A 272 -13.45 2.47 15.61
N GLY A 273 -13.00 1.22 15.72
CA GLY A 273 -13.61 0.19 16.58
C GLY A 273 -14.75 -0.60 15.93
N ASN A 274 -15.04 -0.35 14.64
CA ASN A 274 -16.15 -1.00 13.95
C ASN A 274 -15.66 -2.21 13.15
N LEU A 275 -16.23 -3.38 13.43
CA LEU A 275 -15.97 -4.60 12.69
C LEU A 275 -16.89 -4.66 11.45
N PRO A 276 -16.34 -4.88 10.23
CA PRO A 276 -17.16 -5.07 9.02
C PRO A 276 -18.24 -6.15 9.20
N GLY A 277 -19.46 -5.86 8.75
CA GLY A 277 -20.64 -6.74 8.82
C GLY A 277 -21.30 -6.86 10.19
N ARG A 278 -20.71 -6.34 11.27
CA ARG A 278 -21.43 -6.10 12.52
C ARG A 278 -22.18 -4.78 12.44
N ASN A 279 -23.40 -4.75 13.00
CA ASN A 279 -24.23 -3.54 13.09
C ASN A 279 -24.49 -2.83 11.75
N GLY A 280 -24.43 -3.57 10.63
CA GLY A 280 -24.60 -3.01 9.29
C GLY A 280 -23.43 -2.14 8.80
N TYR A 281 -22.29 -2.13 9.50
CA TYR A 281 -21.12 -1.36 9.09
C TYR A 281 -20.52 -1.92 7.79
N GLN A 282 -20.46 -1.08 6.76
CA GLN A 282 -19.79 -1.38 5.50
C GLN A 282 -18.58 -0.46 5.34
N PRO A 283 -17.36 -1.02 5.23
CA PRO A 283 -16.16 -0.21 5.06
C PRO A 283 -16.19 0.47 3.68
N ASN A 284 -16.20 1.80 3.70
CA ASN A 284 -16.07 2.65 2.53
C ASN A 284 -15.14 3.80 2.90
N PHE A 285 -13.87 3.71 2.49
CA PHE A 285 -12.83 4.61 2.95
C PHE A 285 -12.58 5.74 1.96
N GLY A 286 -12.56 6.97 2.47
CA GLY A 286 -12.10 8.14 1.72
C GLY A 286 -10.57 8.18 1.58
N ARG A 287 -10.07 9.14 0.80
CA ARG A 287 -8.63 9.41 0.62
C ARG A 287 -7.90 9.58 1.95
N GLY A 288 -8.34 10.53 2.77
CA GLY A 288 -7.68 10.81 4.05
C GLY A 288 -7.74 9.65 5.05
N GLU A 289 -8.73 8.74 4.94
CA GLU A 289 -8.79 7.55 5.79
C GLU A 289 -7.77 6.49 5.34
N LEU A 290 -7.67 6.23 4.03
CA LEU A 290 -6.70 5.27 3.49
C LEU A 290 -5.25 5.75 3.69
N GLU A 291 -5.01 7.06 3.58
CA GLU A 291 -3.72 7.69 3.90
C GLU A 291 -3.31 7.39 5.34
N ARG A 292 -4.18 7.54 6.32
CA ARG A 292 -3.81 7.32 7.73
C ARG A 292 -3.64 5.84 8.12
N MET A 293 -4.30 4.93 7.41
CA MET A 293 -4.29 3.50 7.79
C MET A 293 -2.91 2.87 7.75
N GLY A 294 -2.10 3.14 6.72
CA GLY A 294 -0.74 2.58 6.60
C GLY A 294 0.12 2.77 7.87
N PRO A 295 0.41 4.02 8.26
CA PRO A 295 1.27 4.32 9.42
C PRO A 295 0.61 3.91 10.74
N GLU A 296 -0.69 4.17 10.94
CA GLU A 296 -1.33 3.79 12.20
C GLU A 296 -1.38 2.27 12.40
N ILE A 297 -1.60 1.49 11.33
CA ILE A 297 -1.54 0.03 11.42
C ILE A 297 -0.09 -0.42 11.69
N ALA A 298 0.90 0.21 11.06
CA ALA A 298 2.32 -0.10 11.27
C ALA A 298 2.72 0.09 12.74
N GLU A 299 2.36 1.24 13.30
CA GLU A 299 2.62 1.61 14.69
C GLU A 299 2.03 0.56 15.66
N LYS A 300 0.74 0.20 15.46
CA LYS A 300 0.09 -0.80 16.31
C LYS A 300 0.68 -2.20 16.12
N LEU A 301 1.02 -2.61 14.91
CA LEU A 301 1.67 -3.90 14.66
C LEU A 301 3.08 -3.96 15.25
N ALA A 302 3.84 -2.87 15.19
CA ALA A 302 5.14 -2.75 15.82
C ALA A 302 5.01 -2.89 17.36
N MET A 303 4.03 -2.23 17.98
CA MET A 303 3.74 -2.40 19.40
C MET A 303 3.35 -3.84 19.76
N ILE A 304 2.46 -4.47 18.98
CA ILE A 304 2.03 -5.86 19.20
C ILE A 304 3.24 -6.80 19.08
N LYS A 305 4.09 -6.60 18.07
CA LYS A 305 5.28 -7.42 17.88
C LYS A 305 6.29 -7.23 19.02
N ALA A 306 6.51 -6.00 19.46
CA ALA A 306 7.35 -5.72 20.62
C ALA A 306 6.82 -6.37 21.90
N GLY A 307 5.49 -6.32 22.12
CA GLY A 307 4.83 -6.99 23.25
C GLY A 307 4.80 -8.53 23.14
N ALA A 308 4.85 -9.08 21.93
CA ALA A 308 5.00 -10.51 21.70
C ALA A 308 6.38 -11.02 22.11
N GLY A 309 7.43 -10.20 21.94
CA GLY A 309 8.82 -10.57 22.21
C GLY A 309 9.30 -11.68 21.27
N GLU A 310 9.87 -12.74 21.85
CA GLU A 310 10.33 -13.94 21.11
C GLU A 310 9.18 -14.85 20.65
N ARG A 311 7.94 -14.61 21.10
CA ARG A 311 6.79 -15.40 20.67
C ARG A 311 6.49 -15.14 19.20
N GLU A 312 6.07 -16.20 18.50
CA GLU A 312 5.67 -16.06 17.11
C GLU A 312 4.36 -15.27 16.99
N LEU A 313 4.29 -14.44 15.95
CA LEU A 313 3.15 -13.60 15.62
C LEU A 313 2.45 -14.17 14.39
N VAL A 314 1.15 -14.43 14.47
CA VAL A 314 0.33 -14.84 13.33
C VAL A 314 -0.51 -13.65 12.87
N VAL A 315 -0.36 -13.22 11.62
CA VAL A 315 -1.07 -12.07 11.07
C VAL A 315 -2.03 -12.51 9.97
N VAL A 316 -3.30 -12.17 10.13
CA VAL A 316 -4.34 -12.32 9.12
C VAL A 316 -4.83 -10.92 8.76
N ALA A 317 -4.75 -10.55 7.49
CA ALA A 317 -5.15 -9.22 7.04
C ALA A 317 -6.23 -9.24 5.96
N MET A 318 -7.23 -8.39 6.15
CA MET A 318 -8.27 -8.05 5.18
C MET A 318 -8.24 -6.54 4.97
N VAL A 319 -7.15 -6.05 4.39
CA VAL A 319 -6.89 -4.63 4.12
C VAL A 319 -6.86 -4.38 2.60
N PRO A 320 -7.10 -3.12 2.15
CA PRO A 320 -6.81 -2.72 0.78
C PRO A 320 -5.34 -3.00 0.41
N LYS A 321 -5.07 -3.30 -0.86
CA LYS A 321 -3.71 -3.70 -1.30
C LYS A 321 -2.73 -2.53 -1.21
N SER A 322 -3.18 -1.31 -1.52
CA SER A 322 -2.42 -0.08 -1.31
C SER A 322 -2.04 0.10 0.15
N VAL A 323 -2.98 -0.12 1.08
CA VAL A 323 -2.71 -0.03 2.53
C VAL A 323 -1.73 -1.10 2.99
N ALA A 324 -1.81 -2.33 2.47
CA ALA A 324 -0.81 -3.36 2.77
C ALA A 324 0.61 -2.96 2.30
N LEU A 325 0.71 -2.31 1.14
CA LEU A 325 1.98 -1.81 0.62
C LEU A 325 2.52 -0.63 1.45
N ALA A 326 1.65 0.32 1.83
CA ALA A 326 2.00 1.40 2.77
C ALA A 326 2.46 0.88 4.13
N LEU A 327 1.73 -0.09 4.67
CA LEU A 327 2.06 -0.75 5.92
C LEU A 327 3.47 -1.36 5.86
N GLY A 328 3.82 -2.02 4.76
CA GLY A 328 5.16 -2.57 4.55
C GLY A 328 6.23 -1.49 4.60
N TRP A 329 5.99 -0.38 3.89
CA TRP A 329 6.92 0.75 3.82
C TRP A 329 7.14 1.40 5.19
N HIS A 330 6.10 1.60 6.00
CA HIS A 330 6.24 2.13 7.35
C HIS A 330 6.91 1.14 8.31
N LEU A 331 6.57 -0.15 8.25
CA LEU A 331 7.22 -1.18 9.07
C LEU A 331 8.72 -1.31 8.77
N SER A 332 9.18 -0.99 7.56
CA SER A 332 10.61 -0.99 7.25
C SER A 332 11.40 0.03 8.07
N GLN A 333 10.73 1.10 8.52
CA GLN A 333 11.31 2.19 9.31
C GLN A 333 11.13 1.92 10.81
N GLU A 334 9.94 1.48 11.22
CA GLU A 334 9.57 1.34 12.64
C GLU A 334 9.95 -0.02 13.24
N ALA A 335 9.94 -1.09 12.45
CA ALA A 335 10.12 -2.46 12.91
C ALA A 335 10.90 -3.30 11.87
N PRO A 336 12.21 -3.06 11.67
CA PRO A 336 12.99 -3.72 10.63
C PRO A 336 13.07 -5.26 10.79
N ALA A 337 12.90 -5.76 12.01
CA ALA A 337 12.85 -7.19 12.34
C ALA A 337 11.42 -7.78 12.32
N PHE A 338 10.41 -7.05 11.82
CA PHE A 338 8.99 -7.44 11.90
C PHE A 338 8.72 -8.86 11.39
N PHE A 339 9.37 -9.28 10.31
CA PHE A 339 9.17 -10.59 9.69
C PHE A 339 9.74 -11.76 10.52
N ARG A 340 10.68 -11.50 11.44
CA ARG A 340 11.30 -12.54 12.27
C ARG A 340 10.26 -13.13 13.23
N GLY A 341 10.00 -14.43 13.11
CA GLY A 341 8.98 -15.11 13.90
C GLY A 341 7.57 -14.57 13.60
N THR A 342 7.29 -14.17 12.37
CA THR A 342 5.96 -13.69 11.96
C THR A 342 5.42 -14.50 10.78
N HIS A 343 4.28 -15.13 11.00
CA HIS A 343 3.52 -15.89 10.01
C HIS A 343 2.47 -15.00 9.36
N LEU A 344 2.61 -14.76 8.05
CA LEU A 344 1.62 -14.00 7.28
C LEU A 344 0.66 -14.98 6.62
N MET A 345 -0.62 -14.89 6.95
CA MET A 345 -1.61 -15.87 6.52
C MET A 345 -2.31 -15.41 5.23
N ASN A 346 -2.15 -16.18 4.15
CA ASN A 346 -2.88 -15.97 2.91
C ASN A 346 -4.15 -16.84 2.88
N PHE A 347 -5.26 -16.28 2.39
CA PHE A 347 -6.48 -17.06 2.17
C PHE A 347 -6.40 -17.78 0.83
N ASP A 348 -6.30 -19.11 0.86
CA ASP A 348 -6.43 -19.94 -0.33
C ASP A 348 -7.92 -20.10 -0.67
N GLN A 349 -8.30 -19.58 -1.84
CA GLN A 349 -9.68 -19.64 -2.33
C GLN A 349 -10.09 -21.06 -2.74
N ALA A 350 -9.16 -21.87 -3.25
CA ALA A 350 -9.46 -23.21 -3.73
C ALA A 350 -9.81 -24.14 -2.56
N GLU A 351 -9.01 -24.07 -1.49
CA GLU A 351 -9.17 -24.92 -0.30
C GLU A 351 -9.97 -24.25 0.82
N ARG A 352 -10.37 -22.99 0.62
CA ARG A 352 -11.11 -22.15 1.59
C ARG A 352 -10.48 -22.13 2.98
N ARG A 353 -9.16 -22.12 3.05
CA ARG A 353 -8.39 -22.08 4.31
C ARG A 353 -7.28 -21.04 4.26
N TYR A 354 -6.81 -20.68 5.44
CA TYR A 354 -5.65 -19.80 5.57
C TYR A 354 -4.38 -20.64 5.65
N VAL A 355 -3.41 -20.26 4.82
CA VAL A 355 -2.12 -20.94 4.67
C VAL A 355 -1.01 -19.91 4.91
N PRO A 356 0.02 -20.22 5.70
CA PRO A 356 1.15 -19.32 5.88
C PRO A 356 1.87 -19.09 4.54
N MET A 357 2.15 -17.83 4.24
CA MET A 357 2.91 -17.39 3.07
C MET A 357 4.20 -16.74 3.53
N ARG A 358 5.30 -17.32 3.11
CA ARG A 358 6.65 -16.83 3.35
C ARG A 358 7.04 -15.90 2.19
N VAL A 359 7.23 -14.63 2.48
CA VAL A 359 7.56 -13.58 1.51
C VAL A 359 8.92 -12.92 1.80
N ARG A 360 9.51 -13.18 2.97
CA ARG A 360 10.89 -12.82 3.30
C ARG A 360 11.65 -13.96 3.96
N GLU A 361 12.97 -13.94 3.82
CA GLU A 361 13.87 -14.99 4.32
C GLU A 361 13.80 -15.18 5.83
N SER A 362 13.63 -14.07 6.58
CA SER A 362 13.60 -14.06 8.04
C SER A 362 12.32 -14.63 8.65
N GLN A 363 11.31 -14.94 7.84
CA GLN A 363 10.10 -15.60 8.33
C GLN A 363 10.33 -17.10 8.58
N PRO A 364 9.56 -17.70 9.51
CA PRO A 364 9.59 -19.14 9.73
C PRO A 364 9.33 -19.94 8.45
N THR A 365 10.01 -21.08 8.33
CA THR A 365 9.84 -22.04 7.21
C THR A 365 8.82 -23.13 7.50
N THR A 366 8.33 -23.20 8.74
CA THR A 366 7.32 -24.16 9.20
C THR A 366 6.01 -23.43 9.51
N PRO A 367 4.86 -24.09 9.37
CA PRO A 367 3.58 -23.50 9.75
C PRO A 367 3.53 -23.27 11.27
N PRO A 368 2.69 -22.33 11.76
CA PRO A 368 2.47 -22.16 13.18
C PRO A 368 1.83 -23.43 13.73
N GLN A 369 2.50 -24.10 14.68
CA GLN A 369 2.00 -25.33 15.28
C GLN A 369 1.19 -25.01 16.54
N PRO A 370 0.03 -25.65 16.75
CA PRO A 370 -0.58 -25.68 18.07
C PRO A 370 0.39 -26.34 19.05
N VAL A 371 0.53 -25.77 20.25
CA VAL A 371 1.37 -26.35 21.31
C VAL A 371 0.83 -27.77 21.57
N PRO A 372 1.63 -28.83 21.42
CA PRO A 372 1.19 -30.16 21.83
C PRO A 372 0.89 -30.10 23.33
N GLU A 373 -0.28 -30.60 23.75
CA GLU A 373 -0.61 -30.81 25.15
C GLU A 373 0.62 -31.41 25.82
N ALA A 374 1.14 -30.73 26.85
CA ALA A 374 2.16 -31.31 27.70
C ALA A 374 1.57 -32.61 28.21
N THR A 375 2.02 -33.74 27.65
CA THR A 375 1.71 -35.07 28.16
C THR A 375 2.00 -34.99 29.65
N SER A 376 0.94 -34.95 30.46
CA SER A 376 1.05 -35.14 31.87
C SER A 376 1.64 -36.53 32.02
N VAL A 377 2.95 -36.58 32.21
CA VAL A 377 3.59 -37.75 32.76
C VAL A 377 2.96 -37.89 34.14
N THR A 378 1.91 -38.69 34.22
CA THR A 378 1.43 -39.27 35.45
C THR A 378 2.63 -40.05 35.98
N VAL A 379 3.46 -39.38 36.77
CA VAL A 379 4.39 -40.05 37.67
C VAL A 379 3.48 -40.78 38.64
N ASN A 380 3.14 -42.01 38.28
CA ASN A 380 2.51 -42.96 39.20
C ASN A 380 3.45 -43.04 40.40
N GLY A 381 2.96 -42.51 41.52
CA GLY A 381 3.68 -42.51 42.78
C GLY A 381 3.93 -43.95 43.22
N ASN A 382 5.20 -44.30 43.36
CA ASN A 382 5.60 -45.33 44.32
C ASN A 382 5.65 -44.66 45.69
N GLY A 383 4.48 -44.55 46.31
CA GLY A 383 4.38 -44.35 47.74
C GLY A 383 4.72 -45.66 48.44
N HIS A 384 5.95 -45.80 48.94
CA HIS A 384 6.24 -46.66 50.07
C HIS A 384 6.55 -45.76 51.28
N GLY A 385 5.49 -45.49 52.04
CA GLY A 385 5.58 -44.96 53.39
C GLY A 385 5.48 -46.12 54.38
N ASN A 386 6.44 -46.11 55.31
CA ASN A 386 6.43 -46.67 56.67
C ASN A 386 6.56 -48.19 56.84
N GLU A 387 7.71 -48.60 57.40
CA GLU A 387 7.72 -49.11 58.77
C GLU A 387 9.13 -48.95 59.39
N ALA A 388 9.16 -48.37 60.59
CA ALA A 388 10.33 -48.30 61.47
C ALA A 388 10.17 -49.38 62.54
N ASP A 389 11.28 -50.03 62.90
CA ASP A 389 11.67 -50.44 64.27
C ASP A 389 12.56 -51.68 64.24
N GLY A 390 13.60 -51.70 65.09
CA GLY A 390 14.23 -52.94 65.53
C GLY A 390 15.75 -52.93 65.57
N ALA A 391 16.31 -52.70 66.76
CA ALA A 391 17.71 -52.89 67.11
C ALA A 391 18.12 -54.37 67.22
N GLY A 392 19.42 -54.65 67.11
CA GLY A 392 20.08 -55.94 67.38
C GLY A 392 21.20 -56.19 66.35
N ASP A 393 22.44 -55.77 66.58
CA ASP A 393 23.47 -56.41 67.43
C ASP A 393 24.03 -57.73 66.85
N ASP A 394 25.35 -57.75 66.70
CA ASP A 394 26.31 -58.84 66.50
C ASP A 394 26.06 -59.96 65.47
N THR A 395 26.95 -60.07 64.47
CA THR A 395 28.01 -61.11 64.44
C THR A 395 28.89 -61.02 63.18
N ALA A 396 30.19 -61.17 63.41
CA ALA A 396 31.22 -61.41 62.40
C ALA A 396 31.15 -62.84 61.85
N ASP A 397 31.49 -63.04 60.57
CA ASP A 397 32.56 -63.94 60.13
C ASP A 397 32.59 -64.11 58.60
N ALA A 398 33.83 -64.15 58.09
CA ALA A 398 34.36 -64.61 56.78
C ALA A 398 34.90 -63.53 55.84
#